data_AF-A0A4V0HXR4-F1
#
_entry.id   AF-A0A4V0HXR4-F1
#
_cell.length_a   1.000
_cell.length_b   1.000
_cell.length_c   1.000
_cell.angle_alpha   90.00
_cell.angle_beta   90.00
_cell.angle_gamma   90.00
#
_symmetry.space_group_name_H-M   'P 1'
#
loop_
_entity.id
_entity.type
_entity.pdbx_description
1 polymer ?
#
loop_
_entity_poly.entity_id
_entity_poly.type
_entity_poly.pdbx_seq_one_letter_code
_entity_poly.pdbx_strand_id
1 'polypeptide(L)'
;MLQYFAPALGCALLLSQVGATAPVPKDRQKGGIPAADIPKLIGKSHFSPELVAVHRAMKNPPTAHYYYEAALMAFYHDWKQEGLRVWFDADGNAEWISMYSGATKEFDAYPGELPLGLTFADAKPQVEKKLGKPTEEEDSIPDKIRCGWTYPAKGLRIEFDTYDPDDAKARISCVRVCKPKK
;
A
#
# COMPACT_ATOMS: atom_id res chain seq x y z
N MET A 1 33.88 -28.65 -29.46
CA MET A 1 32.47 -28.23 -29.55
C MET A 1 31.77 -28.78 -28.32
N LEU A 2 31.78 -28.05 -27.20
CA LEU A 2 31.19 -28.49 -25.92
C LEU A 2 29.75 -27.97 -25.85
N GLN A 3 28.79 -28.89 -25.83
CA GLN A 3 27.38 -28.60 -25.56
C GLN A 3 27.17 -28.52 -24.04
N TYR A 4 26.84 -27.33 -23.55
CA TYR A 4 26.33 -27.13 -22.19
C TYR A 4 24.84 -27.51 -22.17
N PHE A 5 24.51 -28.57 -21.42
CA PHE A 5 23.14 -28.82 -20.96
C PHE A 5 22.90 -27.98 -19.70
N ALA A 6 21.95 -27.04 -19.77
CA ALA A 6 21.41 -26.38 -18.59
C ALA A 6 20.21 -27.20 -18.07
N PRO A 7 20.09 -27.47 -16.76
CA PRO A 7 18.90 -28.06 -16.20
C PRO A 7 17.79 -26.99 -16.14
N ALA A 8 16.75 -27.20 -16.95
CA ALA A 8 15.46 -26.56 -16.75
C ALA A 8 14.65 -27.34 -15.71
N LEU A 9 13.75 -26.61 -15.05
CA LEU A 9 12.70 -27.05 -14.12
C LEU A 9 13.09 -27.31 -12.66
N GLY A 10 12.42 -26.56 -11.79
CA GLY A 10 12.29 -26.93 -10.38
C GLY A 10 11.77 -25.84 -9.43
N CYS A 11 11.10 -24.79 -9.88
CA CYS A 11 10.51 -23.78 -8.99
C CYS A 11 9.02 -23.53 -9.26
N ALA A 12 8.29 -24.59 -9.62
CA ALA A 12 6.85 -24.60 -9.67
C ALA A 12 6.34 -25.59 -8.62
N LEU A 13 5.35 -25.15 -7.82
CA LEU A 13 4.63 -25.89 -6.78
C LEU A 13 5.28 -25.94 -5.39
N LEU A 14 5.04 -24.91 -4.58
CA LEU A 14 4.91 -25.03 -3.13
C LEU A 14 4.00 -23.93 -2.55
N LEU A 15 2.77 -23.81 -3.08
CA LEU A 15 1.71 -22.99 -2.45
C LEU A 15 0.42 -23.77 -2.15
N SER A 16 0.42 -25.10 -2.29
CA SER A 16 -0.80 -25.91 -2.13
C SER A 16 -1.10 -26.40 -0.71
N GLN A 17 -0.29 -26.08 0.32
CA GLN A 17 -0.51 -26.63 1.68
C GLN A 17 -0.29 -25.65 2.84
N VAL A 18 -0.79 -24.42 2.74
CA VAL A 18 -1.00 -23.58 3.93
C VAL A 18 -2.50 -23.44 4.20
N GLY A 19 -3.00 -24.31 5.08
CA GLY A 19 -4.19 -24.14 5.91
C GLY A 19 -5.44 -23.50 5.28
N ALA A 20 -6.41 -24.35 4.94
CA ALA A 20 -7.81 -24.05 5.27
C ALA A 20 -7.87 -23.84 6.81
N THR A 21 -8.48 -22.83 7.41
CA THR A 21 -9.91 -22.53 7.43
C THR A 21 -10.19 -21.23 8.21
N ALA A 22 -9.70 -20.07 7.76
CA ALA A 22 -10.27 -18.80 8.24
C ALA A 22 -11.29 -18.34 7.19
N PRO A 23 -12.61 -18.34 7.49
CA PRO A 23 -13.58 -17.76 6.58
C PRO A 23 -13.24 -16.27 6.40
N VAL A 24 -13.24 -15.82 5.14
CA VAL A 24 -13.11 -14.39 4.83
C VAL A 24 -14.29 -13.69 5.53
N PRO A 25 -14.04 -12.71 6.43
CA PRO A 25 -15.11 -11.98 7.09
C PRO A 25 -16.09 -11.39 6.08
N LYS A 26 -17.41 -11.54 6.31
CA LYS A 26 -18.48 -11.15 5.35
C LYS A 26 -18.42 -9.68 4.94
N ASP A 27 -17.90 -8.85 5.83
CA ASP A 27 -17.61 -7.42 5.70
C ASP A 27 -16.54 -7.10 4.63
N ARG A 28 -15.73 -8.07 4.20
CA ARG A 28 -14.76 -7.90 3.09
C ARG A 28 -15.39 -8.02 1.69
N GLN A 29 -16.69 -8.31 1.57
CA GLN A 29 -17.37 -8.44 0.28
C GLN A 29 -17.54 -7.11 -0.49
N LYS A 30 -17.32 -5.96 0.16
CA LYS A 30 -17.36 -4.65 -0.51
C LYS A 30 -16.12 -4.33 -1.36
N GLY A 31 -15.11 -5.21 -1.35
CA GLY A 31 -13.83 -4.98 -2.00
C GLY A 31 -13.00 -4.03 -1.13
N GLY A 32 -11.85 -4.50 -0.65
CA GLY A 32 -10.97 -3.73 0.23
C GLY A 32 -10.87 -4.29 1.65
N ILE A 33 -9.85 -3.82 2.36
CA ILE A 33 -9.56 -4.15 3.75
C ILE A 33 -10.30 -3.13 4.64
N PRO A 34 -10.98 -3.58 5.71
CA PRO A 34 -11.57 -2.65 6.67
C PRO A 34 -10.52 -1.65 7.19
N ALA A 35 -10.85 -0.37 7.25
CA ALA A 35 -9.89 0.69 7.62
C ALA A 35 -9.20 0.43 8.97
N ALA A 36 -9.93 -0.13 9.94
CA ALA A 36 -9.41 -0.47 11.27
C ALA A 36 -8.40 -1.63 11.27
N ASP A 37 -8.35 -2.44 10.22
CA ASP A 37 -7.44 -3.59 10.10
C ASP A 37 -6.13 -3.21 9.41
N ILE A 38 -6.11 -2.17 8.58
CA ILE A 38 -4.93 -1.77 7.80
C ILE A 38 -3.70 -1.53 8.70
N PRO A 39 -3.79 -0.75 9.81
CA PRO A 39 -2.63 -0.55 10.69
C PRO A 39 -2.11 -1.84 11.34
N LYS A 40 -2.97 -2.86 11.53
CA LYS A 40 -2.61 -4.13 12.17
C LYS A 40 -1.76 -5.03 11.26
N LEU A 41 -1.74 -4.73 9.96
CA LEU A 41 -0.95 -5.45 8.96
C LEU A 41 0.51 -5.00 8.94
N ILE A 42 0.81 -3.81 9.45
CA ILE A 42 2.18 -3.28 9.49
C ILE A 42 3.05 -4.15 10.42
N GLY A 43 4.22 -4.54 9.91
CA GLY A 43 5.16 -5.45 10.57
C GLY A 43 4.78 -6.93 10.47
N LYS A 44 3.67 -7.29 9.82
CA LYS A 44 3.31 -8.68 9.58
C LYS A 44 4.08 -9.25 8.40
N SER A 45 4.57 -10.48 8.55
CA SER A 45 5.20 -11.22 7.45
C SER A 45 4.22 -11.39 6.28
N HIS A 46 4.74 -11.30 5.05
CA HIS A 46 4.02 -11.60 3.82
C HIS A 46 3.29 -12.95 3.85
N PHE A 47 3.80 -13.94 4.60
CA PHE A 47 3.18 -15.26 4.76
C PHE A 47 2.22 -15.38 5.96
N SER A 48 1.99 -14.28 6.69
CA SER A 48 1.07 -14.27 7.83
C SER A 48 -0.37 -14.57 7.39
N PRO A 49 -1.17 -15.23 8.24
CA PRO A 49 -2.60 -15.47 7.96
C PRO A 49 -3.36 -14.19 7.58
N GLU A 50 -3.02 -13.06 8.21
CA GLU A 50 -3.65 -11.77 7.96
C GLU A 50 -3.42 -11.27 6.53
N LEU A 51 -2.18 -11.32 6.04
CA LEU A 51 -1.86 -10.90 4.66
C LEU A 51 -2.28 -11.92 3.61
N VAL A 52 -2.25 -13.22 3.92
CA VAL A 52 -2.87 -14.24 3.07
C VAL A 52 -4.38 -13.98 2.92
N ALA A 53 -5.04 -13.53 3.99
CA ALA A 53 -6.45 -13.15 3.93
C ALA A 53 -6.71 -11.86 3.14
N VAL A 54 -5.73 -10.95 3.03
CA VAL A 54 -5.78 -9.81 2.10
C VAL A 54 -5.73 -10.31 0.67
N HIS A 55 -4.74 -11.15 0.32
CA HIS A 55 -4.62 -11.75 -1.01
C HIS A 55 -5.92 -12.44 -1.45
N ARG A 56 -6.54 -13.22 -0.55
CA ARG A 56 -7.80 -13.93 -0.83
C ARG A 56 -9.02 -13.00 -0.96
N ALA A 57 -8.97 -11.81 -0.37
CA ALA A 57 -10.06 -10.84 -0.43
C ALA A 57 -10.03 -9.96 -1.69
N MET A 58 -8.89 -9.88 -2.37
CA MET A 58 -8.77 -9.15 -3.64
C MET A 58 -9.34 -9.97 -4.80
N LYS A 59 -9.95 -9.28 -5.77
CA LYS A 59 -10.57 -9.95 -6.92
C LYS A 59 -9.52 -10.45 -7.90
N ASN A 60 -8.44 -9.69 -8.05
CA ASN A 60 -7.32 -10.01 -8.92
C ASN A 60 -6.07 -10.36 -8.10
N PRO A 61 -5.19 -11.23 -8.64
CA PRO A 61 -3.88 -11.44 -8.03
C PRO A 61 -3.01 -10.16 -8.15
N PRO A 62 -2.10 -9.90 -7.19
CA PRO A 62 -1.18 -8.78 -7.32
C PRO A 62 -0.10 -9.05 -8.36
N THR A 63 0.47 -7.99 -8.91
CA THR A 63 1.78 -8.04 -9.55
C THR A 63 2.86 -7.86 -8.48
N ALA A 64 3.83 -8.77 -8.43
CA ALA A 64 4.99 -8.64 -7.55
C ALA A 64 6.12 -7.89 -8.25
N HIS A 65 6.70 -6.93 -7.55
CA HIS A 65 7.84 -6.14 -8.01
C HIS A 65 8.97 -6.25 -7.00
N TYR A 66 10.18 -6.50 -7.48
CA TYR A 66 11.36 -6.65 -6.65
C TYR A 66 12.30 -5.48 -6.89
N TYR A 67 12.76 -4.88 -5.80
CA TYR A 67 13.73 -3.79 -5.82
C TYR A 67 15.04 -4.30 -5.24
N TYR A 68 16.07 -4.29 -6.09
CA TYR A 68 17.42 -4.74 -5.75
C TYR A 68 18.35 -3.54 -5.85
N GLU A 69 18.59 -2.84 -4.75
CA GLU A 69 19.56 -1.76 -4.71
C GLU A 69 20.58 -2.06 -3.62
N ALA A 70 21.75 -2.57 -4.04
CA ALA A 70 23.03 -2.85 -3.33
C ALA A 70 23.01 -3.44 -1.90
N ALA A 71 22.13 -3.00 -1.00
CA ALA A 71 21.94 -3.45 0.37
C ALA A 71 20.46 -3.57 0.80
N LEU A 72 19.52 -3.08 -0.01
CA LEU A 72 18.08 -3.15 0.27
C LEU A 72 17.44 -4.15 -0.68
N MET A 73 17.11 -5.32 -0.13
CA MET A 73 16.12 -6.19 -0.74
C MET A 73 14.76 -5.72 -0.25
N ALA A 74 13.94 -5.22 -1.15
CA ALA A 74 12.55 -4.91 -0.86
C ALA A 74 11.70 -5.43 -2.00
N PHE A 75 10.44 -5.70 -1.72
CA PHE A 75 9.50 -6.03 -2.77
C PHE A 75 8.13 -5.47 -2.43
N TYR A 76 7.27 -5.35 -3.43
CA TYR A 76 5.91 -4.89 -3.20
C TYR A 76 4.92 -5.61 -4.11
N HIS A 77 3.69 -5.70 -3.61
CA HIS A 77 2.56 -6.26 -4.30
C HIS A 77 1.60 -5.15 -4.71
N ASP A 78 1.31 -5.09 -6.01
CA ASP A 78 0.39 -4.14 -6.61
C ASP A 78 -0.91 -4.83 -7.03
N TRP A 79 -2.00 -4.45 -6.35
CA TRP A 79 -3.36 -4.71 -6.80
C TRP A 79 -3.88 -3.46 -7.51
N LYS A 80 -3.46 -3.28 -8.75
CA LYS A 80 -3.75 -2.06 -9.53
C LYS A 80 -5.25 -1.81 -9.70
N GLN A 81 -6.04 -2.85 -9.97
CA GLN A 81 -7.49 -2.75 -10.14
C GLN A 81 -8.26 -2.54 -8.82
N GLU A 82 -7.60 -2.75 -7.69
CA GLU A 82 -8.15 -2.54 -6.35
C GLU A 82 -7.54 -1.32 -5.67
N GLY A 83 -6.70 -0.53 -6.35
CA GLY A 83 -6.11 0.67 -5.80
C GLY A 83 -5.24 0.44 -4.57
N LEU A 84 -4.55 -0.69 -4.47
CA LEU A 84 -3.78 -1.07 -3.28
C LEU A 84 -2.35 -1.48 -3.62
N ARG A 85 -1.39 -0.98 -2.82
CA ARG A 85 0.00 -1.47 -2.79
C ARG A 85 0.39 -1.86 -1.38
N VAL A 86 1.07 -2.99 -1.23
CA VAL A 86 1.72 -3.39 0.03
C VAL A 86 3.21 -3.51 -0.22
N TRP A 87 4.01 -2.78 0.55
CA TRP A 87 5.46 -2.81 0.47
C TRP A 87 6.03 -3.63 1.61
N PHE A 88 7.05 -4.43 1.29
CA PHE A 88 7.72 -5.35 2.19
C PHE A 88 9.20 -4.99 2.33
N ASP A 89 9.70 -5.06 3.55
CA ASP A 89 11.12 -4.95 3.85
C ASP A 89 11.90 -6.23 3.46
N ALA A 90 13.20 -6.26 3.76
CA ALA A 90 14.09 -7.37 3.43
C ALA A 90 13.74 -8.68 4.17
N ASP A 91 13.09 -8.57 5.32
CA ASP A 91 12.61 -9.71 6.11
C ASP A 91 11.22 -10.18 5.64
N GLY A 92 10.66 -9.52 4.61
CA GLY A 92 9.35 -9.79 4.07
C GLY A 92 8.21 -9.34 4.98
N ASN A 93 8.46 -8.38 5.88
CA ASN A 93 7.41 -7.79 6.72
C ASN A 93 6.83 -6.56 6.04
N ALA A 94 5.50 -6.38 6.13
CA ALA A 94 4.82 -5.24 5.56
C ALA A 94 5.26 -3.94 6.24
N GLU A 95 5.97 -3.09 5.51
CA GLU A 95 6.50 -1.83 6.01
C GLU A 95 5.46 -0.71 5.88
N TRP A 96 4.76 -0.68 4.74
CA TRP A 96 3.70 0.28 4.47
C TRP A 96 2.67 -0.24 3.48
N ILE A 97 1.47 0.33 3.55
CA ILE A 97 0.33 0.02 2.69
C ILE A 97 -0.19 1.32 2.10
N SER A 98 -0.32 1.39 0.78
CA SER A 98 -0.87 2.57 0.08
C SER A 98 -2.21 2.26 -0.56
N MET A 99 -3.15 3.19 -0.43
CA MET A 99 -4.47 3.18 -1.02
C MET A 99 -4.61 4.37 -1.96
N TYR A 100 -5.05 4.12 -3.20
CA TYR A 100 -5.07 5.11 -4.27
C TYR A 100 -6.48 5.57 -4.61
N SER A 101 -6.61 6.84 -5.00
CA SER A 101 -7.89 7.47 -5.36
C SER A 101 -8.42 7.11 -6.75
N GLY A 102 -7.61 6.48 -7.60
CA GLY A 102 -7.87 6.37 -9.04
C GLY A 102 -7.34 7.55 -9.87
N ALA A 103 -6.87 8.64 -9.24
CA ALA A 103 -6.26 9.78 -9.95
C ALA A 103 -4.79 9.53 -10.33
N THR A 104 -4.20 8.41 -9.91
CA THR A 104 -2.89 7.96 -10.35
C THR A 104 -3.07 7.09 -11.59
N LYS A 105 -2.27 7.30 -12.64
CA LYS A 105 -2.45 6.62 -13.94
C LYS A 105 -2.35 5.08 -13.87
N GLU A 106 -1.80 4.55 -12.79
CA GLU A 106 -1.48 3.12 -12.65
C GLU A 106 -2.45 2.33 -11.77
N PHE A 107 -3.32 3.01 -11.01
CA PHE A 107 -4.20 2.36 -10.04
C PHE A 107 -5.63 2.84 -10.21
N ASP A 108 -6.58 1.92 -10.09
CA ASP A 108 -7.98 2.24 -9.90
C ASP A 108 -8.23 2.76 -8.48
N ALA A 109 -9.45 3.22 -8.21
CA ALA A 109 -9.81 3.71 -6.89
C ALA A 109 -9.92 2.58 -5.87
N TYR A 110 -9.28 2.75 -4.72
CA TYR A 110 -9.39 1.84 -3.59
C TYR A 110 -10.84 1.76 -3.12
N PRO A 111 -11.46 0.58 -3.12
CA PRO A 111 -12.89 0.42 -2.84
C PRO A 111 -13.23 0.46 -1.34
N GLY A 112 -12.23 0.36 -0.46
CA GLY A 112 -12.42 0.33 0.99
C GLY A 112 -12.42 1.72 1.64
N GLU A 113 -12.71 1.74 2.93
CA GLU A 113 -12.61 2.95 3.75
C GLU A 113 -11.15 3.32 4.02
N LEU A 114 -10.86 4.62 4.09
CA LEU A 114 -9.55 5.11 4.49
C LEU A 114 -9.46 5.24 6.02
N PRO A 115 -8.26 5.04 6.60
CA PRO A 115 -8.06 5.17 8.05
C PRO A 115 -8.37 6.59 8.54
N LEU A 116 -8.68 6.70 9.83
CA LEU A 116 -8.88 7.98 10.54
C LEU A 116 -10.00 8.86 9.96
N GLY A 117 -11.01 8.24 9.33
CA GLY A 117 -12.17 8.93 8.78
C GLY A 117 -11.86 9.79 7.55
N LEU A 118 -10.72 9.56 6.90
CA LEU A 118 -10.36 10.22 5.64
C LEU A 118 -11.25 9.74 4.49
N THR A 119 -11.35 10.55 3.45
CA THR A 119 -11.94 10.19 2.15
C THR A 119 -11.11 10.79 1.03
N PHE A 120 -11.11 10.19 -0.16
CA PHE A 120 -10.42 10.77 -1.32
C PHE A 120 -11.03 12.11 -1.79
N ALA A 121 -12.21 12.50 -1.28
CA ALA A 121 -12.81 13.79 -1.53
C ALA A 121 -12.30 14.90 -0.59
N ASP A 122 -11.58 14.54 0.47
CA ASP A 122 -11.00 15.54 1.39
C ASP A 122 -9.92 16.35 0.65
N ALA A 123 -10.02 17.67 0.76
CA ALA A 123 -8.94 18.57 0.38
C ALA A 123 -8.10 18.96 1.61
N LYS A 124 -6.99 19.66 1.39
CA LYS A 124 -6.03 20.05 2.44
C LYS A 124 -6.69 20.62 3.72
N PRO A 125 -7.63 21.59 3.67
CA PRO A 125 -8.28 22.10 4.89
C PRO A 125 -9.11 21.05 5.65
N GLN A 126 -9.75 20.12 4.93
CA GLN A 126 -10.53 19.04 5.56
C GLN A 126 -9.61 18.02 6.23
N VAL A 127 -8.46 17.71 5.61
CA VAL A 127 -7.44 16.83 6.20
C VAL A 127 -6.87 17.46 7.47
N GLU A 128 -6.50 18.74 7.44
CA GLU A 128 -6.00 19.44 8.62
C GLU A 128 -7.04 19.48 9.75
N LYS A 129 -8.32 19.70 9.42
CA LYS A 129 -9.41 19.64 10.40
C LYS A 129 -9.53 18.27 11.08
N LYS A 130 -9.28 17.17 10.34
CA LYS A 130 -9.39 15.80 10.86
C LYS A 130 -8.16 15.35 11.64
N LEU A 131 -6.97 15.72 11.16
CA LEU A 131 -5.71 15.16 11.64
C LEU A 131 -4.82 16.15 12.40
N GLY A 132 -5.14 17.44 12.33
CA GLY A 132 -4.24 18.54 12.71
C GLY A 132 -3.26 18.89 11.59
N LYS A 133 -2.33 19.80 11.90
CA LYS A 133 -1.25 20.18 10.98
C LYS A 133 -0.28 19.01 10.75
N PRO A 134 0.23 18.84 9.52
CA PRO A 134 1.30 17.88 9.26
C PRO A 134 2.56 18.25 10.05
N THR A 135 3.38 17.25 10.38
CA THR A 135 4.68 17.47 11.03
C THR A 135 5.75 17.81 9.99
N GLU A 136 5.61 17.25 8.79
CA GLU A 136 6.50 17.47 7.66
C GLU A 136 5.64 17.72 6.42
N GLU A 137 5.94 18.81 5.73
CA GLU A 137 5.45 19.08 4.38
C GLU A 137 6.57 18.65 3.43
N GLU A 138 6.30 17.65 2.59
CA GLU A 138 7.23 17.27 1.55
C GLU A 138 6.99 18.21 0.37
N ASP A 139 7.79 19.27 0.33
CA ASP A 139 7.86 20.17 -0.82
C ASP A 139 8.34 19.39 -2.04
N SER A 140 7.62 19.57 -3.14
CA SER A 140 7.93 18.96 -4.42
C SER A 140 9.38 19.26 -4.81
N ILE A 141 10.22 18.23 -4.96
CA ILE A 141 11.43 18.36 -5.79
C ILE A 141 10.95 18.73 -7.20
N PRO A 142 11.55 19.72 -7.87
CA PRO A 142 11.20 20.07 -9.24
C PRO A 142 11.16 18.81 -10.09
N ASP A 143 10.02 18.60 -10.76
CA ASP A 143 9.71 17.58 -11.76
C ASP A 143 9.15 16.23 -11.33
N LYS A 144 9.10 15.81 -10.04
CA LYS A 144 8.71 14.40 -9.75
C LYS A 144 7.87 14.09 -8.52
N ILE A 145 7.76 14.96 -7.52
CA ILE A 145 7.07 14.60 -6.27
C ILE A 145 5.77 15.40 -6.14
N ARG A 146 4.63 14.70 -6.05
CA ARG A 146 3.34 15.30 -5.70
C ARG A 146 3.42 15.87 -4.28
N CYS A 147 2.74 16.98 -4.03
CA CYS A 147 2.68 17.57 -2.69
C CYS A 147 2.20 16.52 -1.67
N GLY A 148 2.93 16.39 -0.56
CA GLY A 148 2.65 15.38 0.46
C GLY A 148 2.72 15.90 1.87
N TRP A 149 1.88 15.33 2.74
CA TRP A 149 1.82 15.62 4.17
C TRP A 149 2.11 14.35 4.97
N THR A 150 2.98 14.47 5.98
CA THR A 150 3.34 13.35 6.84
C THR A 150 2.89 13.60 8.29
N TYR A 151 2.34 12.54 8.90
CA TYR A 151 1.88 12.50 10.29
C TYR A 151 2.57 11.31 11.01
N PRO A 152 3.84 11.45 11.43
CA PRO A 152 4.63 10.34 11.94
C PRO A 152 4.02 9.66 13.16
N ALA A 153 3.49 10.44 14.12
CA ALA A 153 2.83 9.92 15.32
C ALA A 153 1.54 9.13 15.02
N LYS A 154 0.95 9.33 13.83
CA LYS A 154 -0.23 8.60 13.35
C LYS A 154 0.12 7.47 12.38
N GLY A 155 1.39 7.30 12.02
CA GLY A 155 1.82 6.32 11.02
C GLY A 155 1.18 6.55 9.66
N LEU A 156 1.09 7.81 9.23
CA LEU A 156 0.35 8.20 8.04
C LEU A 156 1.15 9.15 7.15
N ARG A 157 1.06 8.95 5.84
CA ARG A 157 1.49 9.91 4.82
C ARG A 157 0.38 10.05 3.78
N ILE A 158 0.16 11.27 3.32
CA ILE A 158 -0.89 11.63 2.37
C ILE A 158 -0.23 12.32 1.19
N GLU A 159 -0.57 11.92 -0.03
CA GLU A 159 -0.14 12.61 -1.25
C GLU A 159 -1.36 13.22 -1.93
N PHE A 160 -1.28 14.47 -2.34
CA PHE A 160 -2.37 15.20 -3.00
C PHE A 160 -2.26 15.12 -4.53
N ASP A 161 -3.35 15.35 -5.25
CA ASP A 161 -3.40 15.37 -6.73
C ASP A 161 -2.84 16.66 -7.36
N THR A 162 -1.89 17.31 -6.68
CA THR A 162 -1.26 18.56 -7.11
C THR A 162 0.25 18.51 -6.90
N TYR A 163 0.95 19.37 -7.65
CA TYR A 163 2.35 19.71 -7.39
C TYR A 163 2.48 21.05 -6.66
N ASP A 164 1.41 21.84 -6.58
CA ASP A 164 1.40 23.13 -5.92
C ASP A 164 1.15 22.96 -4.40
N PRO A 165 2.12 23.31 -3.53
CA PRO A 165 1.94 23.23 -2.08
C PRO A 165 0.84 24.18 -1.57
N ASP A 166 0.51 25.25 -2.30
CA ASP A 166 -0.49 26.24 -1.90
C ASP A 166 -1.91 25.94 -2.42
N ASP A 167 -2.08 24.92 -3.27
CA ASP A 167 -3.40 24.54 -3.78
C ASP A 167 -4.26 23.89 -2.67
N ALA A 168 -5.04 24.74 -2.01
CA ALA A 168 -5.97 24.34 -0.96
C ALA A 168 -7.14 23.47 -1.45
N LYS A 169 -7.38 23.38 -2.76
CA LYS A 169 -8.45 22.56 -3.35
C LYS A 169 -7.97 21.17 -3.74
N ALA A 170 -6.66 20.94 -3.74
CA ALA A 170 -6.06 19.65 -4.03
C ALA A 170 -6.60 18.57 -3.10
N ARG A 171 -6.97 17.43 -3.69
CA ARG A 171 -7.60 16.30 -3.02
C ARG A 171 -6.59 15.19 -2.78
N ILE A 172 -6.89 14.31 -1.83
CA ILE A 172 -6.07 13.14 -1.56
C ILE A 172 -6.01 12.25 -2.81
N SER A 173 -4.80 11.98 -3.28
CA SER A 173 -4.54 11.04 -4.36
C SER A 173 -4.07 9.66 -3.89
N CYS A 174 -3.35 9.63 -2.76
CA CYS A 174 -2.83 8.42 -2.11
C CYS A 174 -2.81 8.61 -0.60
N VAL A 175 -3.22 7.57 0.15
CA VAL A 175 -3.00 7.46 1.60
C VAL A 175 -2.09 6.28 1.86
N ARG A 176 -1.00 6.53 2.57
CA ARG A 176 -0.04 5.51 3.00
C ARG A 176 -0.09 5.35 4.51
N VAL A 177 -0.26 4.11 4.96
CA VAL A 177 -0.15 3.71 6.37
C VAL A 177 1.20 3.04 6.58
N CYS A 178 1.90 3.42 7.64
CA CYS A 178 3.19 2.88 8.04
C CYS A 178 3.27 2.77 9.57
N LYS A 179 4.40 2.28 10.10
CA LYS A 179 4.60 2.19 11.55
C LYS A 179 4.68 3.61 12.15
N PRO A 180 3.89 3.93 13.19
CA PRO A 180 4.00 5.21 13.87
C PRO A 180 5.39 5.42 14.48
N LYS A 181 5.93 6.64 14.33
CA LYS A 181 7.16 7.07 15.01
C LYS A 181 6.81 7.70 16.35
N LYS A 182 7.59 7.39 17.38
CA LYS A 182 7.49 8.00 18.71
C LYS A 182 8.24 9.32 18.76
#